data_AF-A0A485JF92-F1
#
_entry.id   AF-A0A485JF92-F1
#
_cell.length_a   1.000
_cell.length_b   1.000
_cell.length_c   1.000
_cell.angle_alpha   90.00
_cell.angle_beta   90.00
_cell.angle_gamma   90.00
#
_symmetry.space_group_name_H-M   'P 1'
#
loop_
_entity.id
_entity.type
_entity.pdbx_description
1 polymer ?
#
loop_
_entity_poly.entity_id
_entity_poly.type
_entity_poly.pdbx_seq_one_letter_code
_entity_poly.pdbx_strand_id
1 'polypeptide(L)'
;MSRLVVVSNRIAPPDEHAASAGGLAVGILGALKAAGGLWFGWSGETGNEDQPLKKVKKGNITWASFNLSEQDLDEYYNQFSNAVLWPAFHYRLDLVQFQRPAWDGYLRVNALLADKLLPLLQDDDIIWIHDYHLLPLRMNYANVG
;
A
#
# COMPACT_ATOMS: atom_id res chain seq x y z
N MET A 1 -23.81 6.44 -2.08
CA MET A 1 -22.82 6.23 -1.00
C MET A 1 -21.45 6.45 -1.61
N SER A 2 -20.62 7.23 -0.93
CA SER A 2 -19.22 7.45 -1.29
C SER A 2 -18.47 6.12 -1.48
N ARG A 3 -17.60 6.05 -2.48
CA ARG A 3 -16.78 4.87 -2.74
C ARG A 3 -15.67 4.77 -1.67
N LEU A 4 -15.47 3.58 -1.13
CA LEU A 4 -14.36 3.30 -0.21
C LEU A 4 -13.08 3.01 -1.01
N VAL A 5 -12.00 3.72 -0.70
CA VAL A 5 -10.66 3.51 -1.26
C VAL A 5 -9.74 3.02 -0.16
N VAL A 6 -9.46 1.72 -0.15
CA VAL A 6 -8.52 1.11 0.80
C VAL A 6 -7.12 1.14 0.20
N VAL A 7 -6.15 1.63 0.99
CA VAL A 7 -4.73 1.66 0.64
C VAL A 7 -3.98 0.80 1.66
N SER A 8 -3.29 -0.26 1.22
CA SER A 8 -2.44 -1.07 2.09
C SER A 8 -1.18 -1.49 1.35
N ASN A 9 -0.09 -1.76 2.08
CA ASN A 9 1.13 -2.23 1.45
C ASN A 9 0.89 -3.56 0.71
N ARG A 10 0.35 -4.57 1.37
CA ARG A 10 0.04 -5.87 0.74
C ARG A 10 -1.46 -6.00 0.48
N ILE A 11 -1.82 -6.53 -0.70
CA ILE A 11 -3.21 -6.82 -1.07
C ILE A 11 -3.46 -8.32 -1.11
N ALA A 12 -4.69 -8.76 -0.80
CA ALA A 12 -5.09 -10.12 -1.12
C ALA A 12 -5.32 -10.23 -2.63
N PRO A 13 -4.76 -11.26 -3.31
CA PRO A 13 -5.05 -11.49 -4.70
C PRO A 13 -6.55 -11.74 -4.91
N PRO A 14 -7.11 -11.37 -6.07
CA PRO A 14 -8.51 -11.68 -6.41
C PRO A 14 -8.81 -13.18 -6.44
N ASP A 15 -7.78 -14.00 -6.64
CA ASP A 15 -7.83 -15.45 -6.47
C ASP A 15 -7.60 -15.81 -5.00
N GLU A 16 -8.65 -16.27 -4.33
CA GLU A 16 -8.61 -16.60 -2.89
C GLU A 16 -7.68 -17.77 -2.59
N HIS A 17 -7.36 -18.62 -3.59
CA HIS A 17 -6.41 -19.73 -3.41
C HIS A 17 -4.95 -19.29 -3.41
N ALA A 18 -4.65 -18.09 -3.94
CA ALA A 18 -3.31 -17.52 -3.94
C ALA A 18 -3.04 -16.60 -2.74
N ALA A 19 -4.01 -16.43 -1.84
CA ALA A 19 -3.90 -15.49 -0.74
C ALA A 19 -2.92 -15.96 0.34
N SER A 20 -1.88 -15.16 0.61
CA SER A 20 -1.07 -15.30 1.81
C SER A 20 -1.90 -14.88 3.04
N ALA A 21 -1.95 -15.74 4.05
CA ALA A 21 -2.79 -15.59 5.25
C ALA A 21 -2.25 -14.49 6.20
N GLY A 22 -2.46 -13.23 5.85
CA GLY A 22 -2.27 -12.08 6.75
C GLY A 22 -3.61 -11.59 7.31
N GLY A 23 -3.73 -11.45 8.63
CA GLY A 23 -4.98 -11.02 9.29
C GLY A 23 -5.51 -9.67 8.77
N LEU A 24 -4.61 -8.75 8.39
CA LEU A 24 -4.95 -7.48 7.74
C LEU A 24 -5.71 -7.69 6.42
N ALA A 25 -5.19 -8.53 5.54
CA ALA A 25 -5.76 -8.76 4.22
C ALA A 25 -7.15 -9.42 4.31
N VAL A 26 -7.33 -10.34 5.27
CA VAL A 26 -8.64 -10.96 5.54
C VAL A 26 -9.65 -9.92 6.04
N GLY A 27 -9.26 -9.07 6.99
CA GLY A 27 -10.14 -8.03 7.54
C GLY A 27 -10.56 -7.00 6.49
N ILE A 28 -9.60 -6.50 5.71
CA ILE A 28 -9.84 -5.55 4.62
C ILE A 28 -10.77 -6.16 3.55
N LEU A 29 -10.50 -7.41 3.13
CA LEU A 29 -11.34 -8.07 2.14
C LEU A 29 -12.79 -8.23 2.63
N GLY A 30 -12.98 -8.53 3.92
CA GLY A 30 -14.30 -8.57 4.55
C GLY A 30 -15.03 -7.22 4.47
N ALA A 31 -14.35 -6.13 4.82
CA ALA A 31 -14.90 -4.78 4.73
C ALA A 31 -15.26 -4.39 3.29
N LEU A 32 -14.37 -4.66 2.33
CA LEU A 32 -14.58 -4.37 0.91
C LEU A 32 -15.69 -5.21 0.29
N LYS A 33 -15.87 -6.48 0.69
CA LYS A 33 -17.00 -7.30 0.24
C LYS A 33 -18.34 -6.68 0.67
N ALA A 34 -18.41 -6.13 1.89
CA ALA A 34 -19.60 -5.48 2.41
C ALA A 34 -19.89 -4.11 1.78
N ALA A 35 -18.86 -3.26 1.63
CA ALA A 35 -19.02 -1.89 1.16
C ALA A 35 -18.95 -1.74 -0.38
N GLY A 36 -18.16 -2.59 -1.04
CA GLY A 36 -17.64 -2.33 -2.38
C GLY A 36 -16.56 -1.23 -2.36
N GLY A 37 -15.75 -1.16 -3.42
CA GLY A 37 -14.74 -0.11 -3.50
C GLY A 37 -13.50 -0.43 -4.32
N LEU A 38 -12.47 0.36 -4.08
CA LEU A 38 -11.14 0.23 -4.66
C LEU A 38 -10.15 -0.25 -3.58
N TRP A 39 -9.35 -1.25 -3.90
CA TRP A 39 -8.20 -1.66 -3.10
C TRP A 39 -6.92 -1.39 -3.88
N PHE A 40 -6.14 -0.44 -3.40
CA PHE A 40 -4.84 -0.07 -3.97
C PHE A 40 -3.70 -0.60 -3.09
N GLY A 41 -2.66 -1.17 -3.71
CA GLY A 41 -1.49 -1.67 -2.98
C GLY A 41 -0.48 -2.43 -3.83
N TRP A 42 0.58 -2.93 -3.21
CA TRP A 42 1.64 -3.66 -3.90
C TRP A 42 1.16 -5.05 -4.35
N SER A 43 1.53 -5.43 -5.57
CA SER A 43 1.21 -6.73 -6.17
C SER A 43 1.90 -7.91 -5.49
N GLY A 44 3.02 -7.66 -4.80
CA GLY A 44 3.93 -8.69 -4.32
C GLY A 44 5.08 -8.99 -5.29
N GLU A 45 5.13 -8.33 -6.45
CA GLU A 45 6.15 -8.53 -7.48
C GLU A 45 7.12 -7.34 -7.54
N THR A 46 8.37 -7.63 -7.91
CA THR A 46 9.40 -6.63 -8.22
C THR A 46 9.66 -6.49 -9.71
N GLY A 47 10.22 -5.35 -10.10
CA GLY A 47 10.49 -4.98 -11.49
C GLY A 47 9.24 -4.59 -12.28
N ASN A 48 9.44 -3.99 -13.45
CA ASN A 48 8.37 -3.42 -14.28
C ASN A 48 7.55 -2.35 -13.53
N GLU A 49 8.17 -1.62 -12.62
CA GLU A 49 7.60 -0.58 -11.76
C GLU A 49 7.02 0.63 -12.52
N ASP A 50 7.52 0.86 -13.74
CA ASP A 50 7.05 1.88 -14.68
C ASP A 50 5.82 1.46 -15.47
N GLN A 51 5.42 0.18 -15.41
CA GLN A 51 4.21 -0.28 -16.06
C GLN A 51 2.96 0.37 -15.43
N PRO A 52 1.88 0.52 -16.21
CA PRO A 52 0.60 0.96 -15.68
C PRO A 52 0.10 0.06 -14.55
N LEU A 53 -0.67 0.64 -13.64
CA LEU A 53 -1.33 -0.12 -12.57
C LEU A 53 -2.16 -1.27 -13.15
N LYS A 54 -1.94 -2.48 -12.65
CA LYS A 54 -2.74 -3.64 -13.01
C LYS A 54 -4.09 -3.54 -12.31
N LYS A 55 -5.16 -3.45 -13.09
CA LYS A 55 -6.53 -3.33 -12.57
C LYS A 55 -7.30 -4.63 -12.79
N VAL A 56 -7.93 -5.12 -11.74
CA VAL A 56 -8.81 -6.31 -11.79
C VAL A 56 -10.11 -5.96 -11.09
N LYS A 57 -11.26 -6.33 -11.67
CA LYS A 57 -12.57 -6.15 -11.04
C LYS A 57 -13.21 -7.51 -10.80
N LYS A 58 -13.66 -7.76 -9.57
CA LYS A 58 -14.39 -8.97 -9.19
C LYS A 58 -15.52 -8.58 -8.25
N GLY A 59 -16.75 -8.79 -8.68
CA GLY A 59 -17.94 -8.32 -7.96
C GLY A 59 -17.95 -6.79 -7.82
N ASN A 60 -18.15 -6.31 -6.58
CA ASN A 60 -18.17 -4.90 -6.21
C ASN A 60 -16.79 -4.33 -5.82
N ILE A 61 -15.71 -5.10 -5.99
CA ILE A 61 -14.35 -4.69 -5.63
C ILE A 61 -13.51 -4.52 -6.90
N THR A 62 -12.75 -3.43 -6.95
CA THR A 62 -11.69 -3.20 -7.94
C THR A 62 -10.35 -3.21 -7.23
N TRP A 63 -9.39 -3.98 -7.73
CA TRP A 63 -8.00 -3.95 -7.29
C TRP A 63 -7.20 -3.09 -8.26
N ALA A 64 -6.28 -2.28 -7.75
CA ALA A 64 -5.28 -1.57 -8.53
C ALA A 64 -3.92 -1.79 -7.90
N SER A 65 -3.07 -2.59 -8.55
CA SER A 65 -1.78 -2.98 -8.01
C SER A 65 -0.60 -2.40 -8.79
N PHE A 66 0.49 -2.13 -8.08
CA PHE A 66 1.78 -1.71 -8.63
C PHE A 66 2.87 -2.72 -8.27
N ASN A 67 3.97 -2.70 -9.03
CA ASN A 67 5.20 -3.39 -8.68
C ASN A 67 6.19 -2.39 -8.07
N LEU A 68 7.16 -2.90 -7.31
CA LEU A 68 8.26 -2.09 -6.75
C LEU A 68 9.56 -2.39 -7.50
N SER A 69 10.46 -1.43 -7.56
CA SER A 69 11.86 -1.73 -7.91
C SER A 69 12.49 -2.58 -6.80
N GLU A 70 13.56 -3.31 -7.11
CA GLU A 70 14.31 -4.06 -6.10
C GLU A 70 14.87 -3.13 -5.00
N GLN A 71 15.33 -1.95 -5.38
CA GLN A 71 15.82 -0.94 -4.44
C GLN A 71 14.71 -0.44 -3.51
N ASP A 72 13.53 -0.15 -4.06
CA ASP A 72 12.39 0.31 -3.27
C ASP A 72 11.87 -0.80 -2.35
N LEU A 73 11.82 -2.06 -2.81
CA LEU A 73 11.49 -3.18 -1.94
C LEU A 73 12.47 -3.26 -0.77
N ASP A 74 13.77 -3.12 -1.03
CA ASP A 74 14.75 -3.23 0.03
C ASP A 74 14.69 -2.06 1.02
N GLU A 75 14.79 -0.82 0.55
CA GLU A 75 14.85 0.37 1.41
C GLU A 75 13.53 0.60 2.17
N TYR A 76 12.38 0.54 1.48
CA TYR A 76 11.07 0.84 2.08
C TYR A 76 10.50 -0.36 2.86
N TYR A 77 10.51 -1.57 2.30
CA TYR A 77 9.83 -2.71 2.92
C TYR A 77 10.75 -3.49 3.85
N ASN A 78 11.91 -3.97 3.38
CA ASN A 78 12.79 -4.80 4.20
C ASN A 78 13.47 -3.99 5.31
N GLN A 79 14.05 -2.84 4.97
CA GLN A 79 14.83 -2.03 5.91
C GLN A 79 13.94 -1.15 6.78
N PHE A 80 13.31 -0.10 6.23
CA PHE A 80 12.63 0.86 7.11
C PHE A 80 11.35 0.28 7.72
N SER A 81 10.48 -0.35 6.94
CA SER A 81 9.24 -0.90 7.48
C SER A 81 9.51 -2.08 8.43
N ASN A 82 10.31 -3.06 8.01
CA ASN A 82 10.44 -4.31 8.77
C ASN A 82 11.67 -4.38 9.71
N ALA A 83 12.73 -3.61 9.47
CA ALA A 83 13.90 -3.56 10.35
C ALA A 83 13.96 -2.29 11.23
N VAL A 84 13.07 -1.31 11.03
CA VAL A 84 12.94 -0.14 11.91
C VAL A 84 11.55 -0.06 12.55
N LEU A 85 10.48 0.14 11.78
CA LEU A 85 9.15 0.39 12.34
C LEU A 85 8.59 -0.82 13.06
N TRP A 86 8.63 -2.01 12.44
CA TRP A 86 8.14 -3.23 13.04
C TRP A 86 8.79 -3.51 14.42
N PRO A 87 10.13 -3.63 14.56
CA PRO A 87 10.73 -3.88 15.86
C PRO A 87 10.50 -2.72 16.85
N ALA A 88 10.52 -1.46 16.41
CA ALA A 88 10.24 -0.33 17.29
C ALA A 88 8.81 -0.39 17.87
N PHE A 89 7.80 -0.65 17.03
CA PHE A 89 6.40 -0.74 17.46
C PHE A 89 6.10 -2.00 18.28
N HIS A 90 6.97 -3.01 18.20
CA HIS A 90 6.92 -4.22 19.02
C HIS A 90 7.86 -4.16 20.24
N TYR A 91 8.29 -2.97 20.65
CA TYR A 91 9.12 -2.74 21.83
C TYR A 91 10.47 -3.47 21.80
N ARG A 92 11.02 -3.69 20.60
CA ARG A 92 12.32 -4.35 20.33
C ARG A 92 13.33 -3.38 19.74
N LEU A 93 13.65 -2.31 20.48
CA LEU A 93 14.64 -1.31 20.05
C LEU A 93 16.02 -1.92 19.81
N ASP A 94 16.34 -3.05 20.46
CA ASP A 94 17.56 -3.82 20.24
C ASP A 94 17.68 -4.41 18.83
N LEU A 95 16.56 -4.57 18.12
CA LEU A 95 16.52 -5.08 16.75
C LEU A 95 16.40 -3.97 15.69
N VAL A 96 16.28 -2.71 16.09
CA VAL A 96 16.12 -1.59 15.16
C VAL A 96 17.43 -1.34 14.40
N GLN A 97 17.35 -1.38 13.07
CA GLN A 97 18.48 -1.13 12.17
C GLN A 97 18.22 0.13 11.33
N PHE A 98 18.37 1.30 11.95
CA PHE A 98 18.17 2.55 11.24
C PHE A 98 19.37 2.89 10.34
N GLN A 99 19.09 3.16 9.07
CA GLN A 99 20.02 3.77 8.13
C GLN A 99 19.31 4.89 7.37
N ARG A 100 20.03 5.98 7.06
CA ARG A 100 19.44 7.13 6.37
C ARG A 100 18.88 6.77 4.99
N PRO A 101 19.55 5.96 4.14
CA PRO A 101 18.99 5.55 2.85
C PRO A 101 17.64 4.83 2.98
N ALA A 102 17.48 3.98 4.00
CA ALA A 102 16.20 3.29 4.26
C ALA A 102 15.07 4.29 4.52
N TRP A 103 15.32 5.31 5.33
CA TRP A 103 14.35 6.37 5.61
C TRP A 103 14.00 7.17 4.35
N ASP A 104 15.00 7.56 3.57
CA ASP A 104 14.79 8.33 2.35
C ASP A 104 14.02 7.49 1.30
N GLY A 105 14.31 6.18 1.19
CA GLY A 105 13.55 5.24 0.37
C GLY A 105 12.11 5.04 0.86
N TYR A 106 11.90 4.98 2.18
CA TYR A 106 10.56 4.89 2.75
C TYR A 106 9.68 6.09 2.42
N LEU A 107 10.23 7.31 2.49
CA LEU A 107 9.55 8.53 2.07
C LEU A 107 9.32 8.56 0.56
N ARG A 108 10.34 8.20 -0.24
CA ARG A 108 10.27 8.18 -1.71
C ARG A 108 9.15 7.27 -2.20
N VAL A 109 9.05 6.05 -1.67
CA VAL A 109 7.99 5.11 -2.06
C VAL A 109 6.62 5.66 -1.65
N ASN A 110 6.46 6.18 -0.43
CA ASN A 110 5.17 6.77 -0.02
C ASN A 110 4.72 7.93 -0.93
N ALA A 111 5.64 8.78 -1.39
CA ALA A 111 5.35 9.82 -2.38
C ALA A 111 4.94 9.23 -3.73
N LEU A 112 5.69 8.23 -4.24
CA LEU A 112 5.36 7.51 -5.47
C LEU A 112 3.98 6.85 -5.41
N LEU A 113 3.60 6.29 -4.27
CA LEU A 113 2.28 5.68 -4.07
C LEU A 113 1.17 6.72 -4.11
N ALA A 114 1.38 7.89 -3.50
CA ALA A 114 0.44 9.01 -3.59
C ALA A 114 0.26 9.46 -5.05
N ASP A 115 1.35 9.60 -5.81
CA ASP A 115 1.30 9.98 -7.23
C ASP A 115 0.56 8.94 -8.10
N LYS A 116 0.75 7.65 -7.82
CA LYS A 116 0.03 6.57 -8.52
C LYS A 116 -1.44 6.48 -8.12
N LEU A 117 -1.79 6.83 -6.87
CA LEU A 117 -3.16 6.78 -6.36
C LEU A 117 -4.00 7.97 -6.82
N LEU A 118 -3.41 9.17 -6.89
CA LEU A 118 -4.12 10.43 -7.15
C LEU A 118 -5.02 10.39 -8.40
N PRO A 119 -4.59 9.85 -9.57
CA PRO A 119 -5.44 9.76 -10.77
C PRO A 119 -6.61 8.78 -10.65
N LEU A 120 -6.65 7.96 -9.60
CA LEU A 120 -7.75 7.02 -9.35
C LEU A 120 -8.85 7.61 -8.48
N LEU A 121 -8.57 8.71 -7.77
CA LEU A 121 -9.46 9.29 -6.79
C LEU A 121 -10.58 10.13 -7.42
N GLN A 122 -11.68 10.22 -6.68
CA GLN A 122 -12.86 11.04 -6.96
C GLN A 122 -13.14 11.92 -5.74
N ASP A 123 -13.82 13.04 -5.94
CA ASP A 123 -14.05 14.07 -4.91
C ASP A 123 -14.78 13.53 -3.67
N ASP A 124 -15.64 12.51 -3.83
CA ASP A 124 -16.45 11.93 -2.77
C ASP A 124 -15.86 10.64 -2.18
N ASP A 125 -14.64 10.25 -2.57
CA ASP A 125 -14.00 9.04 -2.04
C ASP A 125 -13.70 9.15 -0.54
N ILE A 126 -13.97 8.06 0.19
CA ILE A 126 -13.49 7.89 1.55
C ILE A 126 -12.21 7.05 1.48
N ILE A 127 -11.07 7.66 1.82
CA ILE A 127 -9.76 7.00 1.78
C ILE A 127 -9.45 6.39 3.15
N TRP A 128 -9.17 5.08 3.17
CA TRP A 128 -8.79 4.35 4.36
C TRP A 128 -7.40 3.72 4.18
N ILE A 129 -6.41 4.30 4.85
CA ILE A 129 -5.00 3.89 4.78
C ILE A 129 -4.70 2.92 5.92
N HIS A 130 -4.01 1.83 5.62
CA HIS A 130 -3.71 0.78 6.58
C HIS A 130 -2.21 0.58 6.79
N ASP A 131 -1.89 0.46 8.08
CA ASP A 131 -0.65 -0.11 8.62
C ASP A 131 0.60 0.81 8.56
N TYR A 132 1.63 0.42 9.32
CA TYR A 132 2.83 1.23 9.56
C TYR A 132 3.67 1.51 8.31
N HIS A 133 3.45 0.79 7.22
CA HIS A 133 4.13 1.02 5.95
C HIS A 133 3.80 2.39 5.32
N LEU A 134 2.63 2.94 5.66
CA LEU A 134 2.04 4.09 4.98
C LEU A 134 1.89 5.33 5.88
N LEU A 135 2.62 5.41 6.99
CA LEU A 135 2.52 6.54 7.92
C LEU A 135 2.73 7.92 7.26
N PRO A 136 3.68 8.10 6.32
CA PRO A 136 3.88 9.37 5.62
C PRO A 136 2.95 9.58 4.44
N LEU A 137 2.11 8.60 4.08
CA LEU A 137 1.28 8.69 2.88
C LEU A 137 0.34 9.88 3.01
N ARG A 138 0.64 10.92 2.24
CA ARG A 138 -0.13 12.15 2.18
C ARG A 138 -0.37 12.48 0.72
N MET A 139 -1.63 12.73 0.39
CA MET A 139 -1.99 13.25 -0.93
C MET A 139 -1.65 14.74 -0.98
N ASN A 140 -0.81 15.13 -1.93
CA ASN A 140 -0.56 16.54 -2.23
C ASN A 140 -1.63 17.04 -3.21
N TYR A 141 -2.70 17.62 -2.69
CA TYR A 141 -3.80 18.21 -3.49
C TYR A 141 -3.43 19.54 -4.17
N ALA A 142 -2.16 19.96 -4.16
CA ALA A 142 -1.72 21.28 -4.61
C ALA A 142 -1.90 21.54 -6.12
N ASN A 143 -2.25 20.53 -6.92
CA ASN A 143 -2.41 20.64 -8.38
C ASN A 143 -3.81 20.23 -8.86
N VAL A 144 -4.83 20.25 -7.99
CA VAL A 144 -6.23 20.02 -8.39
C VAL A 144 -6.96 21.37 -8.37
N GLY A 145 -6.67 22.19 -9.38
CA GLY A 145 -7.25 23.53 -9.58
C GLY A 145 -7.17 23.95 -11.03
#